data_AF-A0A1Q7BCE8-F1
#
_entry.id   AF-A0A1Q7BCE8-F1
#
_cell.length_a   1.000
_cell.length_b   1.000
_cell.length_c   1.000
_cell.angle_alpha   90.00
_cell.angle_beta   90.00
_cell.angle_gamma   90.00
#
_symmetry.space_group_name_H-M   'P 1'
#
loop_
_entity.id
_entity.type
_entity.pdbx_description
1 polymer ?
#
loop_
_entity_poly.entity_id
_entity_poly.type
_entity_poly.pdbx_seq_one_letter_code
_entity_poly.pdbx_strand_id
1 'polypeptide(L)'
;MTGTLALILHMVTDPKNGVVQKKTAENVHHLVVDFVLPHGFGFFCMAEGAGNGDRLCKLASFLLTNGAPRVVASDLTSNVRDFRGLSLPEVNERVSPLVAAGWLLPADRAPVSHAWNVNPNIFTQFVERRKLEEARKTRTMELMNTARGSFVRQNVRE
;
A
#
# COMPACT_ATOMS: atom_id res chain seq x y z
N MET A 1 13.53 -12.80 -2.91
CA MET A 1 13.10 -13.04 -4.31
C MET A 1 14.24 -12.99 -5.33
N THR A 2 15.39 -12.37 -5.03
CA THR A 2 16.54 -12.25 -5.94
C THR A 2 17.25 -13.58 -6.24
N GLY A 3 17.27 -14.52 -5.28
CA GLY A 3 17.94 -15.82 -5.45
C GLY A 3 17.30 -16.71 -6.52
N THR A 4 15.97 -16.75 -6.60
CA THR A 4 15.26 -17.53 -7.63
C THR A 4 15.50 -16.97 -9.03
N LEU A 5 15.50 -15.65 -9.18
CA LEU A 5 15.78 -15.00 -10.46
C LEU A 5 17.23 -15.23 -10.91
N ALA A 6 18.18 -15.18 -9.97
CA ALA A 6 19.59 -15.53 -10.23
C ALA A 6 19.75 -16.96 -10.73
N LEU A 7 19.02 -17.92 -10.16
CA LEU A 7 19.02 -19.31 -10.62
C LEU A 7 18.42 -19.45 -12.03
N ILE A 8 17.29 -18.81 -12.31
CA ILE A 8 16.65 -18.84 -13.64
C ILE A 8 17.59 -18.23 -14.70
N LEU A 9 18.16 -17.06 -14.43
CA LEU A 9 19.06 -16.40 -15.37
C LEU A 9 20.32 -17.24 -15.61
N HIS A 10 20.86 -17.84 -14.54
CA HIS A 10 22.01 -18.74 -14.61
C HIS A 10 21.73 -19.96 -15.47
N MET A 11 20.56 -20.61 -15.32
CA MET A 11 20.20 -21.75 -16.18
C MET A 11 20.02 -21.37 -17.65
N VAL A 12 19.62 -20.14 -17.95
CA VAL A 12 19.51 -19.65 -19.34
C VAL A 12 20.89 -19.41 -19.95
N THR A 13 21.85 -18.92 -19.17
CA THR A 13 23.19 -18.58 -19.66
C THR A 13 24.18 -19.73 -19.63
N ASP A 14 24.12 -20.58 -18.60
CA ASP A 14 25.04 -21.70 -18.40
C ASP A 14 24.37 -22.84 -17.58
N PRO A 15 23.51 -23.65 -18.23
CA PRO A 15 22.77 -24.72 -17.56
C PRO A 15 23.64 -25.90 -17.09
N LYS A 16 24.92 -25.97 -17.50
CA LYS A 16 25.79 -27.12 -17.21
C LYS A 16 26.60 -26.95 -15.92
N ASN A 17 26.82 -25.72 -15.49
CA ASN A 17 27.50 -25.42 -14.24
C ASN A 17 26.49 -25.24 -13.10
N GLY A 18 26.59 -26.05 -12.04
CA GLY A 18 25.70 -25.96 -10.87
C GLY A 18 25.99 -24.78 -9.93
N VAL A 19 27.03 -23.99 -10.20
CA VAL A 19 27.46 -22.86 -9.37
C VAL A 19 27.09 -21.56 -10.06
N VAL A 20 26.28 -20.73 -9.39
CA VAL A 20 25.90 -19.41 -9.88
C VAL A 20 27.14 -18.50 -9.86
N GLN A 21 27.52 -18.00 -11.03
CA GLN A 21 28.65 -17.09 -11.13
C GLN A 21 28.29 -15.71 -10.54
N LYS A 22 29.26 -15.06 -9.89
CA LYS A 22 29.12 -13.71 -9.32
C LYS A 22 28.57 -12.72 -10.36
N LYS A 23 29.07 -12.80 -11.58
CA LYS A 23 28.64 -11.97 -12.72
C LYS A 23 27.14 -12.11 -13.01
N THR A 24 26.58 -13.31 -12.92
CA THR A 24 25.14 -13.55 -13.12
C THR A 24 24.31 -12.92 -12.00
N ALA A 25 24.79 -13.01 -10.75
CA ALA A 25 24.15 -12.36 -9.61
C ALA A 25 24.19 -10.83 -9.72
N GLU A 26 25.31 -10.26 -10.15
CA GLU A 26 25.46 -8.82 -10.41
C GLU A 26 24.53 -8.36 -11.56
N ASN A 27 24.46 -9.11 -12.65
CA ASN A 27 23.54 -8.79 -13.76
C ASN A 27 22.08 -8.81 -13.32
N VAL A 28 21.68 -9.78 -12.49
CA VAL A 28 20.33 -9.82 -11.91
C VAL A 28 20.10 -8.62 -10.99
N HIS A 29 21.09 -8.23 -10.21
CA HIS A 29 21.00 -7.04 -9.37
C HIS A 29 20.75 -5.79 -10.22
N HIS A 30 21.56 -5.56 -11.27
CA HIS A 30 21.37 -4.43 -12.18
C HIS A 30 20.01 -4.46 -12.87
N LEU A 31 19.58 -5.64 -13.35
CA LEU A 31 18.27 -5.78 -13.98
C LEU A 31 17.13 -5.45 -13.01
N VAL A 32 17.17 -5.94 -11.78
CA VAL A 32 16.08 -5.71 -10.82
C VAL A 32 16.13 -4.29 -10.27
N VAL A 33 17.29 -3.82 -9.81
CA VAL A 33 17.43 -2.58 -9.05
C VAL A 33 17.54 -1.36 -9.96
N ASP A 34 18.29 -1.45 -11.05
CA ASP A 34 18.55 -0.28 -11.90
C ASP A 34 17.53 -0.17 -13.05
N PHE A 35 16.86 -1.26 -13.42
CA PHE A 35 15.89 -1.27 -14.51
C PHE A 35 14.46 -1.56 -14.04
N VAL A 36 14.19 -2.71 -13.42
CA VAL A 36 12.82 -3.10 -13.05
C VAL A 36 12.23 -2.19 -11.97
N LEU A 37 12.98 -1.84 -10.92
CA LEU A 37 12.45 -0.98 -9.85
C LEU A 37 12.12 0.44 -10.34
N PRO A 38 12.99 1.17 -11.05
CA PRO A 38 12.70 2.52 -11.54
C PRO A 38 11.54 2.54 -12.54
N HIS A 39 11.49 1.56 -13.45
CA HIS A 39 10.41 1.46 -14.44
C HIS A 39 9.11 0.90 -13.85
N GLY A 40 9.21 0.02 -12.85
CA GLY A 40 8.07 -0.51 -12.10
C GLY A 40 7.38 0.59 -11.30
N PHE A 41 8.13 1.49 -10.66
CA PHE A 41 7.56 2.65 -9.98
C PHE A 41 6.78 3.55 -10.96
N GLY A 42 7.35 3.81 -12.13
CA GLY A 42 6.67 4.52 -13.21
C GLY A 42 5.41 3.79 -13.71
N PHE A 43 5.46 2.48 -13.86
CA PHE A 43 4.32 1.67 -14.29
C PHE A 43 3.19 1.66 -13.25
N PHE A 44 3.48 1.42 -11.97
CA PHE A 44 2.46 1.46 -10.92
C PHE A 44 1.90 2.87 -10.73
N CYS A 45 2.72 3.92 -10.80
CA CYS A 45 2.22 5.30 -10.67
C CYS A 45 1.45 5.79 -11.92
N MET A 46 1.84 5.37 -13.13
CA MET A 46 1.23 5.82 -14.39
C MET A 46 0.03 4.96 -14.81
N ALA A 47 0.08 3.64 -14.62
CA ALA A 47 -1.05 2.74 -14.92
C ALA A 47 -2.25 3.00 -13.99
N GLU A 48 -1.99 3.51 -12.79
CA GLU A 48 -3.03 3.85 -11.82
C GLU A 48 -3.60 5.27 -12.02
N GLY A 49 -2.94 6.13 -12.79
CA GLY A 49 -3.33 7.53 -12.99
C GLY A 49 -3.15 8.38 -11.72
N ALA A 50 -2.91 9.68 -11.90
CA ALA A 50 -2.61 10.64 -10.82
C ALA A 50 -3.66 10.64 -9.67
N GLY A 51 -4.86 10.13 -9.91
CA GLY A 51 -5.92 10.02 -8.92
C GLY A 51 -5.93 8.74 -8.08
N ASN A 52 -5.42 7.58 -8.54
CA ASN A 52 -5.47 6.34 -7.75
C ASN A 52 -4.22 6.13 -6.87
N GLY A 53 -3.05 6.64 -7.26
CA GLY A 53 -1.86 6.58 -6.39
C GLY A 53 -2.10 7.28 -5.05
N ASP A 54 -2.79 8.43 -5.07
CA ASP A 54 -3.24 9.12 -3.85
C ASP A 54 -4.27 8.29 -3.04
N ARG A 55 -5.14 7.53 -3.72
CA ARG A 55 -6.14 6.65 -3.06
C ARG A 55 -5.48 5.47 -2.36
N LEU A 56 -4.56 4.77 -3.02
CA LEU A 56 -3.81 3.67 -2.41
C LEU A 56 -2.97 4.18 -1.24
N CYS A 57 -2.35 5.36 -1.37
CA CYS A 57 -1.66 6.00 -0.26
C CYS A 57 -2.60 6.26 0.92
N LYS A 58 -3.81 6.80 0.71
CA LYS A 58 -4.80 7.02 1.77
C LYS A 58 -5.23 5.72 2.45
N LEU A 59 -5.45 4.66 1.67
CA LEU A 59 -5.78 3.34 2.20
C LEU A 59 -4.62 2.76 3.02
N ALA A 60 -3.40 2.81 2.51
CA ALA A 60 -2.20 2.37 3.21
C ALA A 60 -1.99 3.18 4.52
N SER A 61 -2.14 4.50 4.46
CA SER A 61 -2.11 5.37 5.65
C SER A 61 -3.18 4.99 6.66
N PHE A 62 -4.40 4.68 6.21
CA PHE A 62 -5.47 4.20 7.09
C PHE A 62 -5.08 2.88 7.77
N LEU A 63 -4.57 1.89 7.02
CA LEU A 63 -4.16 0.60 7.58
C LEU A 63 -3.04 0.75 8.63
N LEU A 64 -2.02 1.57 8.35
CA LEU A 64 -0.89 1.80 9.25
C LEU A 64 -1.30 2.47 10.56
N THR A 65 -2.28 3.37 10.51
CA THR A 65 -2.71 4.18 11.66
C THR A 65 -3.86 3.54 12.45
N ASN A 66 -4.74 2.79 11.78
CA ASN A 66 -5.83 2.06 12.44
C ASN A 66 -5.29 0.92 13.31
N GLY A 67 -4.20 0.26 12.88
CA GLY A 67 -3.52 -0.78 13.66
C GLY A 67 -4.33 -2.05 13.90
N ALA A 68 -5.54 -2.16 13.32
CA ALA A 68 -6.37 -3.33 13.47
C ALA A 68 -5.75 -4.54 12.72
N PRO A 69 -5.69 -5.72 13.35
CA PRO A 69 -5.16 -6.93 12.71
C PRO A 69 -6.08 -7.48 11.60
N ARG A 70 -7.34 -7.03 11.59
CA ARG A 70 -8.37 -7.41 10.61
C ARG A 70 -9.20 -6.19 10.26
N VAL A 71 -9.57 -6.07 8.98
CA VAL A 71 -10.38 -4.97 8.46
C VAL A 71 -11.51 -5.57 7.61
N VAL A 72 -12.73 -5.09 7.80
CA VAL A 72 -13.88 -5.51 6.99
C VAL A 72 -14.27 -4.43 5.97
N ALA A 73 -15.01 -4.82 4.93
CA ALA A 73 -15.45 -3.89 3.87
C ALA A 73 -16.25 -2.69 4.43
N SER A 74 -17.06 -2.91 5.48
CA SER A 74 -17.78 -1.83 6.17
C SER A 74 -16.83 -0.82 6.84
N ASP A 75 -15.70 -1.27 7.37
CA ASP A 75 -14.70 -0.37 7.96
C ASP A 75 -14.06 0.52 6.90
N LEU A 76 -13.74 -0.07 5.75
CA LEU A 76 -13.15 0.66 4.62
C LEU A 76 -14.13 1.71 4.09
N THR A 77 -15.36 1.30 3.79
CA THR A 77 -16.41 2.20 3.26
C THR A 77 -16.78 3.31 4.25
N SER A 78 -16.70 3.08 5.56
CA SER A 78 -17.02 4.10 6.57
C SER A 78 -15.89 5.10 6.79
N ASN A 79 -14.65 4.60 6.89
CA ASN A 79 -13.50 5.38 7.34
C ASN A 79 -12.67 5.98 6.20
N VAL A 80 -12.68 5.36 5.02
CA VAL A 80 -11.93 5.83 3.86
C VAL A 80 -12.90 6.49 2.89
N ARG A 81 -12.77 7.82 2.71
CA ARG A 81 -13.68 8.61 1.86
C ARG A 81 -13.80 8.04 0.45
N ASP A 82 -12.70 7.54 -0.09
CA ASP A 82 -12.63 7.00 -1.46
C ASP A 82 -13.35 5.65 -1.61
N PHE A 83 -13.75 5.02 -0.50
CA PHE A 83 -14.51 3.77 -0.48
C PHE A 83 -16.01 3.99 -0.21
N ARG A 84 -16.46 5.22 0.07
CA ARG A 84 -17.87 5.50 0.35
C ARG A 84 -18.75 5.26 -0.89
N GLY A 85 -19.84 4.52 -0.70
CA GLY A 85 -20.80 4.23 -1.77
C GLY A 85 -20.35 3.17 -2.77
N LEU A 86 -19.17 2.55 -2.56
CA LEU A 86 -18.71 1.46 -3.40
C LEU A 86 -19.42 0.15 -3.04
N SER A 87 -19.72 -0.63 -4.07
CA SER A 87 -20.17 -2.02 -3.94
C SER A 87 -19.00 -2.93 -3.52
N LEU A 88 -19.32 -4.10 -2.97
CA LEU A 88 -18.31 -5.05 -2.52
C LEU A 88 -17.32 -5.51 -3.62
N PRO A 89 -17.74 -5.79 -4.87
CA PRO A 89 -16.80 -6.10 -5.95
C PRO A 89 -15.83 -4.94 -6.24
N GLU A 90 -16.32 -3.70 -6.24
CA GLU A 90 -15.48 -2.51 -6.42
C GLU A 90 -14.50 -2.35 -5.26
N VAL A 91 -14.91 -2.61 -4.02
CA VAL A 91 -14.00 -2.64 -2.87
C VAL A 91 -12.89 -3.66 -3.08
N ASN A 92 -13.23 -4.87 -3.56
CA ASN A 92 -12.25 -5.94 -3.82
C ASN A 92 -11.24 -5.55 -4.92
N GLU A 93 -11.71 -4.93 -5.99
CA GLU A 93 -10.85 -4.38 -7.04
C GLU A 93 -9.89 -3.32 -6.48
N ARG A 94 -10.41 -2.43 -5.62
CA ARG A 94 -9.64 -1.33 -5.03
C ARG A 94 -8.58 -1.77 -4.03
N VAL A 95 -8.81 -2.85 -3.29
CA VAL A 95 -7.81 -3.41 -2.36
C VAL A 95 -6.85 -4.39 -3.03
N SER A 96 -7.15 -4.84 -4.25
CA SER A 96 -6.36 -5.83 -4.99
C SER A 96 -4.86 -5.49 -5.07
N PRO A 97 -4.43 -4.24 -5.33
CA PRO A 97 -3.00 -3.91 -5.32
C PRO A 97 -2.32 -4.15 -3.96
N LEU A 98 -3.00 -3.87 -2.84
CA LEU A 98 -2.47 -4.13 -1.50
C LEU A 98 -2.49 -5.62 -1.13
N VAL A 99 -3.43 -6.38 -1.68
CA VAL A 99 -3.41 -7.85 -1.58
C VAL A 99 -2.24 -8.43 -2.37
N ALA A 100 -2.02 -7.97 -3.61
CA ALA A 100 -0.89 -8.38 -4.44
C ALA A 100 0.46 -7.99 -3.82
N ALA A 101 0.54 -6.82 -3.17
CA ALA A 101 1.71 -6.38 -2.42
C ALA A 101 1.92 -7.15 -1.09
N GLY A 102 0.98 -8.02 -0.69
CA GLY A 102 1.08 -8.82 0.52
C GLY A 102 0.79 -8.06 1.82
N TRP A 103 0.17 -6.88 1.74
CA TRP A 103 -0.25 -6.11 2.91
C TRP A 103 -1.56 -6.64 3.50
N LEU A 104 -2.45 -7.14 2.64
CA LEU A 104 -3.75 -7.69 2.99
C LEU A 104 -3.85 -9.14 2.54
N LEU A 105 -4.49 -9.96 3.36
CA LEU A 105 -4.77 -11.36 3.09
C LEU A 105 -6.28 -11.57 3.18
N PRO A 106 -6.97 -12.02 2.12
CA PRO A 106 -8.39 -12.33 2.20
C PRO A 106 -8.67 -13.32 3.33
N ALA A 107 -9.62 -12.99 4.20
CA ALA A 107 -10.01 -13.87 5.31
C ALA A 107 -10.79 -15.09 4.79
N ASP A 108 -11.52 -14.90 3.68
CA ASP A 108 -12.34 -15.91 3.04
C ASP A 108 -11.73 -16.33 1.70
N ARG A 109 -11.93 -17.60 1.30
CA ARG A 109 -11.53 -18.13 -0.01
C ARG A 109 -12.53 -17.83 -1.13
N ALA A 110 -13.55 -17.01 -0.86
CA ALA A 110 -14.56 -16.63 -1.83
C ALA A 110 -13.96 -15.72 -2.92
N PRO A 111 -14.53 -15.71 -4.14
CA PRO A 111 -14.09 -14.81 -5.22
C PRO A 111 -14.15 -13.34 -4.83
N VAL A 112 -15.06 -13.00 -3.92
CA VAL A 112 -15.23 -11.67 -3.36
C VAL A 112 -15.14 -11.78 -1.85
N SER A 113 -14.16 -11.11 -1.25
CA SER A 113 -13.93 -11.16 0.19
C SER A 113 -14.60 -9.98 0.89
N HIS A 114 -15.16 -10.22 2.07
CA HIS A 114 -15.74 -9.18 2.92
C HIS A 114 -14.76 -8.68 4.00
N ALA A 115 -13.65 -9.40 4.19
CA ALA A 115 -12.72 -9.14 5.27
C ALA A 115 -11.29 -9.51 4.87
N TRP A 116 -10.34 -8.72 5.36
CA TRP A 116 -8.92 -8.93 5.13
C TRP A 116 -8.15 -8.91 6.43
N ASN A 117 -7.26 -9.89 6.60
CA ASN A 117 -6.27 -9.89 7.65
C ASN A 117 -5.10 -9.00 7.21
N VAL A 118 -4.67 -8.12 8.10
CA VAL A 118 -3.54 -7.22 7.85
C VAL A 118 -2.25 -7.95 8.19
N ASN A 119 -1.30 -7.96 7.27
CA ASN A 119 0.00 -8.57 7.49
C ASN A 119 0.75 -7.79 8.58
N PRO A 120 1.08 -8.39 9.75
CA PRO A 120 1.68 -7.66 10.86
C PRO A 120 3.07 -7.10 10.52
N ASN A 121 3.76 -7.67 9.53
CA ASN A 121 5.08 -7.21 9.11
C ASN A 121 5.05 -5.76 8.60
N ILE A 122 3.93 -5.27 8.06
CA ILE A 122 3.83 -3.88 7.59
C ILE A 122 4.04 -2.89 8.73
N PHE A 123 3.63 -3.22 9.96
CA PHE A 123 3.79 -2.34 11.11
C PHE A 123 5.26 -2.22 11.52
N THR A 124 6.04 -3.29 11.36
CA THR A 124 7.48 -3.29 11.64
C THR A 124 8.29 -2.63 10.52
N GLN A 125 7.91 -2.83 9.26
CA GLN A 125 8.61 -2.29 8.10
C GLN A 125 8.37 -0.79 7.91
N PHE A 126 7.20 -0.29 8.33
CA PHE A 126 6.78 1.09 8.09
C PHE A 126 6.62 1.91 9.38
N VAL A 127 7.38 1.61 10.45
CA VAL A 127 7.34 2.34 11.74
C VAL A 127 7.52 3.84 11.55
N GLU A 128 8.56 4.25 10.82
CA GLU A 128 8.84 5.67 10.58
C GLU A 128 7.75 6.33 9.74
N ARG A 129 7.21 5.61 8.75
CA ARG A 129 6.10 6.12 7.94
C ARG A 129 4.84 6.31 8.78
N ARG A 130 4.55 5.38 9.69
CA ARG A 130 3.42 5.48 10.61
C ARG A 130 3.50 6.74 11.48
N LYS A 131 4.67 7.05 12.06
CA LYS A 131 4.88 8.29 12.83
C LYS A 131 4.57 9.54 12.00
N LEU A 132 5.01 9.57 10.75
CA LEU A 132 4.75 10.68 9.83
C LEU A 132 3.25 10.83 9.50
N GLU A 133 2.57 9.72 9.25
CA GLU A 133 1.13 9.72 8.96
C GLU A 133 0.28 10.11 10.18
N GLU A 134 0.67 9.67 11.39
CA GLU A 134 0.04 10.10 12.65
C GLU A 134 0.22 11.61 12.86
N ALA A 135 1.44 12.14 12.69
CA ALA A 135 1.71 13.57 12.78
C ALA A 135 0.90 14.39 11.75
N ARG A 136 0.76 13.88 10.52
CA ARG A 136 -0.06 14.51 9.48
C ARG A 136 -1.54 14.54 9.88
N LYS A 137 -2.07 13.47 10.47
CA LYS A 137 -3.45 13.41 10.98
C LYS A 137 -3.68 14.40 12.11
N THR A 138 -2.77 14.46 13.09
CA THR A 138 -2.84 15.42 14.20
C THR A 138 -2.87 16.85 13.70
N ARG A 139 -1.96 17.22 12.78
CA ARG A 139 -1.93 18.56 12.17
C ARG A 139 -3.23 18.89 11.43
N THR A 140 -3.81 17.91 10.74
CA THR A 140 -5.10 18.10 10.04
C THR A 140 -6.23 18.32 11.03
N MET A 141 -6.28 17.55 12.14
CA MET A 141 -7.28 17.74 13.20
C MET A 141 -7.15 19.10 13.88
N GLU A 142 -5.93 19.55 14.17
CA GLU A 142 -5.65 20.88 14.73
C GLU A 142 -6.18 22.00 13.83
N LEU A 143 -5.89 21.94 12.52
CA LEU A 143 -6.40 22.93 11.56
C LEU A 143 -7.94 22.94 11.51
N MET A 144 -8.58 21.77 11.52
CA MET A 144 -10.05 21.66 11.50
C MET A 144 -10.68 22.18 12.81
N ASN A 145 -10.05 21.94 13.96
CA ASN A 145 -10.54 22.41 15.25
C ASN A 145 -10.40 23.94 15.37
N THR A 146 -9.29 24.49 14.87
CA THR A 146 -9.04 25.95 14.84
C THR A 146 -10.05 26.67 13.94
N ALA A 147 -10.39 26.09 12.77
CA ALA A 147 -11.40 26.63 11.86
C ALA A 147 -12.83 26.55 12.41
N ARG A 148 -13.17 25.53 13.21
CA ARG A 148 -14.46 25.45 13.91
C ARG A 148 -14.58 26.49 15.03
N GLY A 149 -13.50 26.72 15.77
CA GLY A 149 -13.46 27.73 16.84
C GLY A 149 -13.61 29.18 16.34
N SER A 150 -13.09 29.49 15.13
CA SER A 150 -13.26 30.82 14.53
C SER A 150 -14.69 31.08 14.03
N PHE A 151 -15.36 30.05 13.50
CA PHE A 151 -16.74 30.16 13.01
C PHE A 151 -17.75 30.37 14.16
N VAL A 152 -17.53 29.71 15.30
CA VAL A 152 -18.38 29.88 16.49
C VAL A 152 -18.21 31.27 17.13
N ARG A 153 -17.02 31.88 17.06
CA ARG A 153 -16.78 33.22 17.63
C ARG A 153 -17.37 34.38 16.79
N GLN A 154 -17.63 34.18 15.50
CA GLN A 154 -18.29 35.19 14.66
C GLN A 154 -19.81 35.24 14.88
N ASN A 155 -20.45 34.13 15.23
CA ASN A 155 -21.91 34.05 15.42
C ASN A 155 -22.42 34.45 16.82
N VAL A 156 -21.54 34.89 17.74
CA VAL A 156 -21.91 35.30 19.12
C VAL A 156 -21.85 36.83 19.28
N ARG A 157 -21.57 37.57 18.21
CA ARG A 157 -21.51 39.05 18.21
C ARG A 157 -22.54 39.64 17.25
N GLU A 158 -23.81 39.32 17.44
CA GLU A 158 -24.96 40.07 16.91
C GLU A 158 -26.04 40.18 17.99
#